data_AF-A0A072NT53-F1
#
_entry.id   AF-A0A072NT53-F1
#
_cell.length_a   1.000
_cell.length_b   1.000
_cell.length_c   1.000
_cell.angle_alpha   90.00
_cell.angle_beta   90.00
_cell.angle_gamma   90.00
#
_symmetry.space_group_name_H-M   'P 1'
#
loop_
_entity.id
_entity.type
_entity.pdbx_description
1 polymer ?
#
loop_
_entity_poly.entity_id
_entity_poly.type
_entity_poly.pdbx_seq_one_letter_code
_entity_poly.pdbx_strand_id
1 'polypeptide(L)'
;MEMVLLCGITSNRSNLRYRGFLLQHQRQPGQTSKIGENLKQLDLLGMAFFVPSITSLMLGLQRGGTKYGWVDRPIVAVFCFFAVLLLLSAWLQCRRQDRATLQPRIISRRNIIFGFLFSCSNNAALSIIEYYMPIYFQTVRGLTASMSGVMVLPSVVALILSVASSGVLTSLIGYYNPFMLLTSIVAPPAAGLMPTLGVDAKVASLICYQ
;
A
#
# COMPACT_ATOMS: atom_id res chain seq x y z
N MET A 1 -21.83 30.26 45.73
CA MET A 1 -21.42 30.69 44.39
C MET A 1 -20.06 30.13 43.93
N GLU A 2 -19.38 29.28 44.71
CA GLU A 2 -18.03 28.74 44.37
C GLU A 2 -18.02 27.32 43.73
N MET A 3 -19.17 26.63 43.63
CA MET A 3 -19.22 25.25 43.09
C MET A 3 -19.50 25.16 41.58
N VAL A 4 -20.06 26.19 40.95
CA VAL A 4 -20.40 26.16 39.50
C VAL A 4 -19.18 26.47 38.62
N LEU A 5 -18.17 27.16 39.16
CA LEU A 5 -16.97 27.55 38.40
C LEU A 5 -15.97 26.39 38.19
N LEU A 6 -15.96 25.39 39.09
CA LEU A 6 -15.07 24.22 38.94
C LEU A 6 -15.62 23.17 37.97
N CYS A 7 -16.94 23.09 37.76
CA CYS A 7 -17.54 22.13 36.81
C CYS A 7 -17.39 22.57 35.34
N GLY A 8 -17.30 23.87 35.07
CA GLY A 8 -17.04 24.39 33.71
C GLY A 8 -15.58 24.24 33.24
N ILE A 9 -14.62 24.14 34.19
CA ILE A 9 -13.19 24.07 33.87
C ILE A 9 -12.72 22.62 33.67
N THR A 10 -13.40 21.62 34.25
CA THR A 10 -13.03 20.20 34.09
C THR A 10 -13.51 19.61 32.76
N SER A 11 -14.65 20.05 32.22
CA SER A 11 -15.15 19.58 30.91
C SER A 11 -14.33 20.11 29.71
N ASN A 12 -13.64 21.24 29.87
CA ASN A 12 -12.87 21.87 28.80
C ASN A 12 -11.40 21.37 28.71
N ARG A 13 -10.87 20.68 29.73
CA ARG A 13 -9.48 20.16 29.67
C ARG A 13 -9.31 18.91 28.82
N SER A 14 -10.35 18.08 28.66
CA SER A 14 -10.30 16.91 27.79
C SER A 14 -10.30 17.30 26.31
N ASN A 15 -11.07 18.34 25.93
CA ASN A 15 -11.13 18.84 24.55
C ASN A 15 -9.87 19.60 24.11
N LEU A 16 -9.18 20.32 25.01
CA LEU A 16 -7.94 21.03 24.66
C LEU A 16 -6.77 20.07 24.34
N ARG A 17 -6.72 18.89 24.96
CA ARG A 17 -5.62 17.94 24.75
C ARG A 17 -5.68 17.26 23.37
N TYR A 18 -6.88 17.06 22.82
CA TYR A 18 -7.06 16.52 21.46
C TYR A 18 -6.95 17.60 20.38
N ARG A 19 -7.38 18.84 20.67
CA ARG A 19 -7.20 19.97 19.72
C ARG A 19 -5.74 20.39 19.56
N GLY A 20 -4.91 20.22 20.61
CA GLY A 20 -3.47 20.40 20.52
C GLY A 20 -2.80 19.37 19.58
N PHE A 21 -3.29 18.13 19.57
CA PHE A 21 -2.78 17.06 18.70
C PHE A 21 -3.15 17.28 17.22
N LEU A 22 -4.36 17.81 16.94
CA LEU A 22 -4.82 18.15 15.59
C LEU A 22 -4.13 19.38 14.98
N LEU A 23 -3.52 20.25 15.80
CA LEU A 23 -2.76 21.43 15.35
C LEU A 23 -1.24 21.21 15.32
N GLN A 24 -0.77 20.03 15.71
CA GLN A 24 0.65 19.69 15.71
C GLN A 24 1.13 19.04 14.42
N HIS A 25 0.24 18.89 13.42
CA HIS A 25 0.67 18.88 12.02
C HIS A 25 1.10 20.31 11.65
N GLN A 26 2.24 20.71 12.21
CA GLN A 26 2.95 21.93 11.87
C GLN A 26 3.23 21.89 10.36
N ARG A 27 2.32 22.44 9.57
CA ARG A 27 2.60 22.97 8.25
C ARG A 27 3.74 23.96 8.48
N GLN A 28 4.97 23.56 8.18
CA GLN A 28 6.14 24.43 8.35
C GLN A 28 5.82 25.75 7.62
N PRO A 29 5.67 26.87 8.37
CA PRO A 29 5.25 28.12 7.76
C PRO A 29 6.45 28.66 6.95
N GLY A 30 6.28 28.73 5.63
CA GLY A 30 7.10 29.60 4.80
C GLY A 30 8.54 29.16 4.53
N GLN A 31 8.79 27.90 4.13
CA GLN A 31 9.96 27.64 3.29
C GLN A 31 9.57 27.79 1.82
N THR A 32 9.70 29.02 1.30
CA THR A 32 9.96 29.27 -0.12
C THR A 32 11.36 28.72 -0.46
N SER A 33 11.61 27.46 -0.12
CA SER A 33 12.88 26.81 -0.39
C SER A 33 12.87 26.57 -1.89
N LYS A 34 13.81 27.23 -2.58
CA LYS A 34 14.07 27.01 -4.02
C LYS A 34 13.97 25.52 -4.25
N ILE A 35 13.24 25.09 -5.28
CA ILE A 35 13.01 23.68 -5.61
C ILE A 35 14.33 22.87 -5.49
N GLY A 36 15.49 23.47 -5.84
CA GLY A 36 16.83 22.90 -5.66
C GLY A 36 17.31 22.58 -4.24
N GLU A 37 16.83 23.24 -3.19
CA GLU A 37 17.17 22.92 -1.78
C GLU A 37 16.34 21.74 -1.24
N ASN A 38 15.05 21.68 -1.59
CA ASN A 38 14.21 20.50 -1.36
C ASN A 38 14.80 19.27 -2.07
N LEU A 39 15.22 19.41 -3.35
CA LEU A 39 15.91 18.33 -4.08
C LEU A 39 17.24 17.91 -3.43
N LYS A 40 17.96 18.81 -2.75
CA LYS A 40 19.18 18.47 -1.99
C LYS A 40 18.89 17.79 -0.64
N GLN A 41 17.66 17.89 -0.13
CA GLN A 41 17.21 17.17 1.06
C GLN A 41 16.71 15.76 0.72
N LEU A 42 16.15 15.55 -0.47
CA LEU A 42 15.83 14.21 -0.96
C LEU A 42 17.12 13.45 -1.33
N ASP A 43 17.28 12.23 -0.84
CA ASP A 43 18.36 11.32 -1.26
C ASP A 43 18.09 10.77 -2.67
N LEU A 44 18.14 11.67 -3.66
CA LEU A 44 17.93 11.33 -5.08
C LEU A 44 18.91 10.24 -5.54
N LEU A 45 20.13 10.24 -5.00
CA LEU A 45 21.14 9.29 -5.41
C LEU A 45 20.84 7.89 -4.86
N GLY A 46 20.47 7.77 -3.58
CA GLY A 46 19.99 6.52 -3.00
C GLY A 46 18.76 5.97 -3.73
N MET A 47 17.78 6.83 -3.99
CA MET A 47 16.58 6.46 -4.76
C MET A 47 16.89 6.04 -6.19
N ALA A 48 17.80 6.73 -6.88
CA ALA A 48 18.17 6.45 -8.26
C ALA A 48 18.83 5.08 -8.45
N PHE A 49 19.49 4.52 -7.42
CA PHE A 49 20.03 3.15 -7.47
C PHE A 49 19.04 2.11 -6.91
N PHE A 50 18.22 2.49 -5.94
CA PHE A 50 17.28 1.58 -5.29
C PHE A 50 16.10 1.19 -6.18
N VAL A 51 15.51 2.15 -6.89
CA VAL A 51 14.40 1.91 -7.82
C VAL A 51 14.77 0.91 -8.93
N PRO A 52 15.85 1.12 -9.72
CA PRO A 52 16.22 0.16 -10.76
C PRO A 52 16.66 -1.20 -10.21
N SER A 53 17.19 -1.25 -8.98
CA SER A 53 17.46 -2.53 -8.29
C SER A 53 16.18 -3.35 -8.14
N ILE A 54 15.14 -2.77 -7.53
CA ILE A 54 13.85 -3.46 -7.33
C ILE A 54 13.19 -3.80 -8.66
N THR A 55 13.24 -2.90 -9.66
CA THR A 55 12.69 -3.17 -10.99
C THR A 55 13.38 -4.35 -11.66
N SER A 56 14.71 -4.46 -11.55
CA SER A 56 15.49 -5.60 -12.06
C SER A 56 15.06 -6.90 -11.38
N LEU A 57 14.89 -6.89 -10.05
CA LEU A 57 14.39 -8.05 -9.30
C LEU A 57 13.01 -8.49 -9.79
N MET A 58 12.06 -7.55 -9.91
CA MET A 58 10.71 -7.83 -10.40
C MET A 58 10.72 -8.40 -11.82
N LEU A 59 11.53 -7.85 -12.72
CA LEU A 59 11.64 -8.33 -14.10
C LEU A 59 12.19 -9.76 -14.17
N GLY A 60 13.17 -10.07 -13.30
CA GLY A 60 13.72 -11.42 -13.13
C GLY A 60 12.66 -12.41 -12.66
N LEU A 61 11.87 -12.05 -11.64
CA LEU A 61 10.79 -12.90 -11.12
C LEU A 61 9.66 -13.10 -12.14
N GLN A 62 9.25 -12.05 -12.87
CA GLN A 62 8.16 -12.15 -13.84
C GLN A 62 8.50 -13.07 -15.04
N ARG A 63 9.76 -13.08 -15.46
CA ARG A 63 10.23 -13.88 -16.60
C ARG A 63 10.84 -15.22 -16.21
N GLY A 64 11.21 -15.37 -14.94
CA GLY A 64 11.75 -16.59 -14.35
C GLY A 64 10.72 -17.70 -14.31
N GLY A 65 11.00 -18.81 -14.99
CA GLY A 65 10.16 -20.01 -14.97
C GLY A 65 8.99 -20.00 -15.97
N THR A 66 8.59 -18.84 -16.50
CA THR A 66 7.54 -18.76 -17.53
C THR A 66 8.12 -18.73 -18.94
N LYS A 67 9.06 -17.81 -19.20
CA LYS A 67 9.64 -17.57 -20.54
C LYS A 67 11.08 -18.06 -20.68
N TYR A 68 11.84 -18.04 -19.59
CA TYR A 68 13.22 -18.50 -19.53
C TYR A 68 13.40 -19.40 -18.30
N GLY A 69 14.22 -20.45 -18.42
CA GLY A 69 14.54 -21.33 -17.31
C GLY A 69 15.34 -20.59 -16.25
N TRP A 70 15.17 -20.93 -14.97
CA TRP A 70 15.86 -20.24 -13.86
C TRP A 70 17.40 -20.19 -13.99
N VAL A 71 17.97 -21.13 -14.76
CA VAL A 71 19.41 -21.28 -15.00
C VAL A 71 19.88 -20.51 -16.26
N ASP A 72 18.96 -19.93 -17.03
CA ASP A 72 19.31 -19.21 -18.25
C ASP A 72 20.13 -17.95 -17.95
N ARG A 73 21.18 -17.74 -18.76
CA ARG A 73 22.09 -16.59 -18.72
C ARG A 73 21.40 -15.23 -18.48
N PRO A 74 20.32 -14.86 -19.19
CA PRO A 74 19.65 -13.58 -18.96
C PRO A 74 19.06 -13.43 -17.55
N ILE A 75 18.52 -14.49 -16.95
CA ILE A 75 17.92 -14.40 -15.60
C ILE A 75 19.01 -14.25 -14.55
N VAL A 76 20.06 -15.06 -14.64
CA VAL A 76 21.20 -14.98 -13.72
C VAL A 76 21.86 -13.60 -13.79
N ALA A 77 22.00 -13.02 -15.00
CA ALA A 77 22.55 -11.69 -15.18
C ALA A 77 21.70 -10.60 -14.50
N VAL A 78 20.37 -10.69 -14.59
CA VAL A 78 19.43 -9.75 -13.95
C VAL A 78 19.47 -9.87 -12.42
N PHE A 79 19.63 -11.08 -11.88
CA PHE A 79 19.83 -11.29 -10.44
C PHE A 79 21.18 -10.77 -9.94
N CYS A 80 22.27 -10.98 -10.69
CA CYS A 80 23.57 -10.40 -10.37
C CYS A 80 23.53 -8.87 -10.42
N PHE A 81 22.88 -8.29 -11.44
CA PHE A 81 22.70 -6.84 -11.56
C PHE A 81 21.91 -6.29 -10.36
N PHE A 82 20.81 -6.92 -9.98
CA PHE A 82 20.06 -6.60 -8.77
C PHE A 82 20.95 -6.63 -7.51
N ALA A 83 21.71 -7.71 -7.29
CA ALA A 83 22.57 -7.84 -6.12
C ALA A 83 23.62 -6.71 -6.04
N VAL A 84 24.25 -6.36 -7.17
CA VAL A 84 25.24 -5.29 -7.24
C VAL A 84 24.60 -3.92 -6.94
N LEU A 85 23.46 -3.60 -7.56
CA LEU A 85 22.78 -2.32 -7.32
C LEU A 85 22.25 -2.23 -5.90
N LEU A 86 21.76 -3.33 -5.33
CA LEU A 86 21.30 -3.38 -3.95
C LEU A 86 22.45 -3.09 -2.98
N LEU A 87 23.60 -3.78 -3.13
CA LEU A 87 24.77 -3.54 -2.30
C LEU A 87 25.29 -2.10 -2.42
N LEU A 88 25.30 -1.54 -3.62
CA LEU A 88 25.69 -0.15 -3.85
C LEU A 88 24.74 0.83 -3.15
N SER A 89 23.42 0.58 -3.26
CA SER A 89 22.40 1.40 -2.60
C SER A 89 22.47 1.31 -1.07
N ALA A 90 22.71 0.12 -0.52
CA ALA A 90 22.88 -0.11 0.91
C ALA A 90 24.15 0.57 1.45
N TRP A 91 25.26 0.46 0.73
CA TRP A 91 26.50 1.15 1.09
C TRP A 91 26.32 2.68 1.10
N LEU A 92 25.62 3.22 0.10
CA LEU A 92 25.33 4.65 0.01
C LEU A 92 24.42 5.11 1.16
N GLN A 93 23.43 4.31 1.53
CA GLN A 93 22.52 4.57 2.66
C GLN A 93 23.23 4.54 4.01
N CYS A 94 24.14 3.58 4.25
CA CYS A 94 24.98 3.55 5.45
C CYS A 94 25.88 4.80 5.53
N ARG A 95 26.44 5.25 4.40
CA ARG A 95 27.34 6.41 4.38
C ARG A 95 26.62 7.74 4.58
N ARG A 96 25.35 7.85 4.19
CA ARG A 96 24.55 9.10 4.19
C ARG A 96 23.58 9.22 5.37
N GLN A 97 23.80 8.45 6.45
CA GLN A 97 22.95 8.21 7.63
C GLN A 97 21.99 9.34 8.09
N ASP A 98 22.37 10.62 7.99
CA ASP A 98 21.54 11.79 8.38
C ASP A 98 20.60 12.34 7.29
N ARG A 99 20.83 12.04 6.00
CA ARG A 99 19.97 12.46 4.87
C ARG A 99 19.35 11.29 4.10
N ALA A 100 19.49 10.06 4.60
CA ALA A 100 18.99 8.87 3.93
C ALA A 100 17.45 8.88 3.86
N THR A 101 16.89 8.62 2.67
CA THR A 101 15.42 8.48 2.48
C THR A 101 14.83 7.33 3.30
N LEU A 102 15.63 6.30 3.57
CA LEU A 102 15.29 5.20 4.44
C LEU A 102 16.25 5.22 5.63
N GLN A 103 15.93 5.98 6.67
CA GLN A 103 16.70 5.92 7.91
C GLN A 103 16.56 4.49 8.47
N PRO A 104 17.66 3.72 8.60
CA PRO A 104 17.60 2.35 9.11
C PRO A 104 16.99 2.28 10.52
N ARG A 105 17.12 3.37 11.29
CA ARG A 105 16.47 3.55 12.60
C ARG A 105 14.94 3.50 12.56
N ILE A 106 14.33 3.98 11.48
CA ILE A 106 12.88 3.96 11.28
C ILE A 106 12.44 2.56 10.86
N ILE A 107 13.15 1.92 9.94
CA ILE A 107 12.83 0.55 9.48
C ILE A 107 12.93 -0.46 10.63
N SER A 108 13.85 -0.28 11.58
CA SER A 108 14.01 -1.17 12.73
C SER A 108 12.86 -1.10 13.75
N ARG A 109 11.87 -0.21 13.58
CA ARG A 109 10.69 -0.15 14.45
C ARG A 109 9.77 -1.33 14.14
N ARG A 110 9.41 -2.09 15.17
CA ARG A 110 8.49 -3.24 15.09
C ARG A 110 7.17 -2.90 14.38
N ASN A 111 6.60 -1.71 14.62
CA ASN A 111 5.36 -1.28 13.96
C ASN A 111 5.50 -1.14 12.44
N ILE A 112 6.67 -0.72 11.94
CA ILE A 112 6.91 -0.54 10.51
C ILE A 112 7.09 -1.89 9.82
N ILE A 113 7.78 -2.82 10.47
CA ILE A 113 7.94 -4.19 9.96
C ILE A 113 6.57 -4.89 9.86
N PHE A 114 5.74 -4.78 10.90
CA PHE A 114 4.38 -5.35 10.85
C PHE A 114 3.46 -4.64 9.86
N GLY A 115 3.54 -3.31 9.75
CA GLY A 115 2.81 -2.56 8.72
C GLY A 115 3.20 -3.01 7.32
N PHE A 116 4.50 -3.18 7.06
CA PHE A 116 5.00 -3.70 5.78
C PHE A 116 4.51 -5.13 5.51
N LEU A 117 4.62 -6.02 6.49
CA LEU A 117 4.14 -7.40 6.34
C LEU A 117 2.64 -7.45 6.07
N PHE A 118 1.86 -6.63 6.78
CA PHE A 118 0.42 -6.50 6.56
C PHE A 118 0.12 -6.00 5.14
N SER A 119 0.75 -4.92 4.69
CA SER A 119 0.55 -4.38 3.34
C SER A 119 0.95 -5.38 2.25
N CYS A 120 2.04 -6.13 2.46
CA CYS A 120 2.50 -7.17 1.55
C CYS A 120 1.46 -8.29 1.44
N SER A 121 1.00 -8.84 2.56
CA SER A 121 -0.03 -9.89 2.59
C SER A 121 -1.35 -9.43 1.98
N ASN A 122 -1.79 -8.22 2.29
CA ASN A 122 -3.02 -7.64 1.75
C ASN A 122 -2.93 -7.45 0.22
N ASN A 123 -1.80 -6.93 -0.28
CA ASN A 123 -1.60 -6.75 -1.71
C ASN A 123 -1.48 -8.09 -2.46
N ALA A 124 -0.83 -9.08 -1.86
CA ALA A 124 -0.76 -10.44 -2.41
C ALA A 124 -2.15 -11.07 -2.55
N ALA A 125 -3.00 -10.95 -1.52
CA ALA A 125 -4.37 -11.46 -1.55
C ALA A 125 -5.21 -10.78 -2.64
N LEU A 126 -5.14 -9.45 -2.75
CA LEU A 126 -5.86 -8.68 -3.79
C LEU A 126 -5.38 -9.07 -5.20
N SER A 127 -4.07 -9.20 -5.39
CA SER A 127 -3.48 -9.57 -6.69
C SER A 127 -3.99 -10.92 -7.20
N ILE A 128 -4.21 -11.89 -6.31
CA ILE A 128 -4.79 -13.19 -6.67
C ILE A 128 -6.22 -12.99 -7.21
N ILE A 129 -7.06 -12.28 -6.49
CA ILE A 129 -8.47 -12.07 -6.87
C ILE A 129 -8.57 -11.32 -8.21
N GLU A 130 -7.80 -10.24 -8.37
CA GLU A 130 -7.80 -9.42 -9.59
C GLU A 130 -7.31 -10.20 -10.83
N TYR A 131 -6.38 -11.14 -10.66
CA TYR A 131 -5.88 -11.96 -11.76
C TYR A 131 -6.83 -13.12 -12.10
N TYR A 132 -7.39 -13.79 -11.09
CA TYR A 132 -8.26 -14.94 -11.31
C TYR A 132 -9.66 -14.56 -11.81
N MET A 133 -10.19 -13.41 -11.43
CA MET A 133 -11.52 -12.95 -11.83
C MET A 133 -11.72 -12.87 -13.36
N PRO A 134 -10.87 -12.15 -14.13
CA PRO A 134 -11.03 -12.11 -15.59
C PRO A 134 -10.78 -13.48 -16.23
N ILE A 135 -9.86 -14.28 -15.69
CA ILE A 135 -9.59 -15.63 -16.18
C ILE A 135 -10.80 -16.54 -15.97
N TYR A 136 -11.49 -16.45 -14.85
CA TYR A 136 -12.71 -17.21 -14.57
C TYR A 136 -13.82 -16.86 -15.56
N PHE A 137 -14.04 -15.58 -15.85
CA PHE A 137 -15.04 -15.16 -16.84
C PHE A 137 -14.71 -15.61 -18.27
N GLN A 138 -13.42 -15.63 -18.62
CA GLN A 138 -12.98 -16.02 -19.96
C GLN A 138 -13.00 -17.55 -20.15
N THR A 139 -12.57 -18.31 -19.15
CA THR A 139 -12.39 -19.77 -19.25
C THR A 139 -13.62 -20.59 -18.82
N VAL A 140 -14.29 -20.19 -17.73
CA VAL A 140 -15.41 -20.96 -17.16
C VAL A 140 -16.75 -20.53 -17.75
N ARG A 141 -16.96 -19.21 -17.92
CA ARG A 141 -18.20 -18.66 -18.52
C ARG A 141 -18.14 -18.56 -20.05
N GLY A 142 -16.97 -18.79 -20.66
CA GLY A 142 -16.77 -18.73 -22.11
C GLY A 142 -17.05 -17.34 -22.70
N LEU A 143 -17.00 -16.28 -21.90
CA LEU A 143 -17.31 -14.93 -22.36
C LEU A 143 -16.16 -14.37 -23.19
N THR A 144 -16.48 -13.65 -24.26
CA THR A 144 -15.49 -12.87 -25.01
C THR A 144 -14.77 -11.87 -24.10
N ALA A 145 -13.49 -11.60 -24.39
CA ALA A 145 -12.64 -10.72 -23.60
C ALA A 145 -13.29 -9.34 -23.33
N SER A 146 -13.97 -8.77 -24.32
CA SER A 146 -14.72 -7.51 -24.21
C SER A 146 -15.81 -7.55 -23.13
N MET A 147 -16.58 -8.64 -23.06
CA MET A 147 -17.66 -8.79 -22.08
C MET A 147 -17.13 -9.07 -20.68
N SER A 148 -16.02 -9.83 -20.56
CA SER A 148 -15.34 -10.03 -19.27
C SER A 148 -14.82 -8.72 -18.67
N GLY A 149 -14.30 -7.80 -19.51
CA GLY A 149 -13.86 -6.49 -19.05
C GLY A 149 -15.00 -5.65 -18.47
N VAL A 150 -16.16 -5.66 -19.12
CA VAL A 150 -17.36 -4.96 -18.62
C VAL A 150 -17.84 -5.52 -17.29
N MET A 151 -17.74 -6.84 -17.07
CA MET A 151 -18.11 -7.47 -15.79
C MET A 151 -17.15 -7.15 -14.63
N VAL A 152 -15.91 -6.73 -14.93
CA VAL A 152 -14.92 -6.33 -13.91
C VAL A 152 -15.09 -4.85 -13.51
N LEU A 153 -15.73 -4.02 -14.34
CA LEU A 153 -15.93 -2.59 -14.06
C LEU A 153 -16.58 -2.30 -12.68
N PRO A 154 -17.60 -3.04 -12.22
CA PRO A 154 -18.19 -2.81 -10.90
C PRO A 154 -17.17 -2.92 -9.76
N SER A 155 -16.25 -3.89 -9.82
CA SER A 155 -15.19 -4.01 -8.81
C SER A 155 -14.20 -2.86 -8.88
N VAL A 156 -13.87 -2.36 -10.07
CA VAL A 156 -12.98 -1.20 -10.20
C VAL A 156 -13.64 0.04 -9.58
N VAL A 157 -14.94 0.24 -9.81
CA VAL A 157 -15.70 1.34 -9.19
C VAL A 157 -15.78 1.19 -7.68
N ALA A 158 -16.09 0.00 -7.17
CA ALA A 158 -16.12 -0.29 -5.74
C ALA A 158 -14.74 -0.06 -5.08
N LEU A 159 -13.66 -0.45 -5.76
CA LEU A 159 -12.29 -0.22 -5.31
C LEU A 159 -11.98 1.28 -5.22
N ILE A 160 -12.32 2.07 -6.24
CA ILE A 160 -12.11 3.52 -6.23
C ILE A 160 -12.87 4.18 -5.06
N LEU A 161 -14.13 3.80 -4.85
CA LEU A 161 -14.93 4.31 -3.73
C LEU A 161 -14.36 3.89 -2.37
N SER A 162 -13.86 2.65 -2.26
CA SER A 162 -13.23 2.14 -1.04
C SER A 162 -11.92 2.87 -0.71
N VAL A 163 -11.07 3.11 -1.71
CA VAL A 163 -9.81 3.86 -1.52
C VAL A 163 -10.10 5.32 -1.16
N ALA A 164 -11.07 5.96 -1.82
CA ALA A 164 -11.47 7.34 -1.53
C ALA A 164 -12.04 7.47 -0.11
N SER A 165 -12.96 6.58 0.28
CA SER A 165 -13.55 6.58 1.62
C SER A 165 -12.52 6.27 2.71
N SER A 166 -11.61 5.32 2.47
CA SER A 166 -10.51 5.02 3.39
C SER A 166 -9.58 6.23 3.58
N GLY A 167 -9.26 6.96 2.50
CA GLY A 167 -8.46 8.18 2.56
C GLY A 167 -9.11 9.30 3.37
N VAL A 168 -10.41 9.54 3.15
CA VAL A 168 -11.18 10.54 3.92
C VAL A 168 -11.27 10.13 5.39
N LEU A 169 -11.61 8.88 5.67
CA LEU A 169 -11.86 8.42 7.03
C LEU A 169 -10.55 8.31 7.84
N THR A 170 -9.44 7.97 7.21
CA THR A 170 -8.11 8.04 7.85
C THR A 170 -7.73 9.49 8.17
N SER A 171 -8.09 10.44 7.29
CA SER A 171 -7.84 11.87 7.51
C SER A 171 -8.69 12.45 8.65
N LEU A 172 -9.93 11.96 8.82
CA LEU A 172 -10.83 12.38 9.90
C LEU A 172 -10.44 11.78 11.25
N ILE A 173 -10.07 10.50 11.30
CA ILE A 173 -9.77 9.78 12.55
C ILE A 173 -8.34 10.07 13.03
N GLY A 174 -7.42 10.41 12.14
CA GLY A 174 -6.02 10.72 12.46
C GLY A 174 -5.16 9.51 12.87
N TYR A 175 -5.74 8.31 12.95
CA TYR A 175 -5.06 7.05 13.25
C TYR A 175 -5.29 6.03 12.13
N TYR A 176 -4.21 5.43 11.61
CA TYR A 176 -4.27 4.41 10.55
C TYR A 176 -4.51 2.98 11.08
N ASN A 177 -4.17 2.73 12.34
CA ASN A 177 -4.24 1.40 12.97
C ASN A 177 -5.64 0.73 12.93
N PRO A 178 -6.76 1.42 13.22
CA PRO A 178 -8.08 0.78 13.17
C PRO A 178 -8.48 0.33 11.76
N PHE A 179 -8.01 1.03 10.72
CA PHE A 179 -8.28 0.68 9.33
C PHE A 179 -7.56 -0.61 8.88
N MET A 180 -6.32 -0.80 9.33
CA MET A 180 -5.59 -2.05 9.08
C MET A 180 -6.28 -3.27 9.72
N LEU A 181 -6.82 -3.12 10.93
CA LEU A 181 -7.52 -4.20 11.59
C LEU A 181 -8.85 -4.51 10.93
N LEU A 182 -9.61 -3.48 10.54
CA LEU A 182 -10.90 -3.66 9.86
C LEU A 182 -10.74 -4.43 8.55
N THR A 183 -9.75 -4.05 7.73
CA THR A 183 -9.46 -4.76 6.47
C THR A 183 -9.02 -6.20 6.71
N SER A 184 -8.21 -6.46 7.74
CA SER A 184 -7.80 -7.82 8.13
C SER A 184 -8.98 -8.74 8.47
N ILE A 185 -10.06 -8.18 9.03
CA ILE A 185 -11.25 -8.94 9.45
C ILE A 185 -12.21 -9.12 8.28
N VAL A 186 -12.37 -8.11 7.42
CA VAL A 186 -13.34 -8.11 6.33
C VAL A 186 -12.81 -8.85 5.09
N ALA A 187 -11.51 -8.77 4.79
CA ALA A 187 -10.94 -9.33 3.57
C ALA A 187 -11.04 -10.88 3.47
N PRO A 188 -10.77 -11.68 4.52
CA PRO A 188 -10.85 -13.14 4.42
C PRO A 188 -12.28 -13.66 4.17
N PRO A 189 -13.33 -13.18 4.87
CA PRO A 189 -14.72 -13.52 4.56
C PRO A 189 -15.11 -13.13 3.13
N ALA A 190 -14.73 -11.93 2.67
CA ALA A 190 -15.02 -11.48 1.31
C ALA A 190 -14.37 -12.40 0.26
N ALA A 191 -13.09 -12.75 0.44
CA ALA A 191 -12.38 -13.67 -0.45
C ALA A 191 -12.95 -15.10 -0.42
N GLY A 192 -13.39 -15.58 0.75
CA GLY A 192 -14.00 -16.91 0.91
C GLY A 192 -15.40 -17.02 0.30
N LEU A 193 -16.10 -15.90 0.16
CA LEU A 193 -17.47 -15.83 -0.36
C LEU A 193 -17.52 -15.85 -1.90
N MET A 194 -16.46 -15.37 -2.56
CA MET A 194 -16.34 -15.37 -4.03
C MET A 194 -16.43 -16.77 -4.67
N PRO A 195 -15.71 -17.82 -4.20
CA PRO A 195 -15.78 -19.16 -4.79
C PRO A 195 -17.05 -19.94 -4.44
N THR A 196 -17.85 -19.52 -3.44
CA THR A 196 -19.12 -20.20 -3.09
C THR A 196 -20.27 -19.93 -4.06
N LEU A 197 -20.09 -19.03 -5.04
CA LEU A 197 -21.07 -18.79 -6.09
C LEU A 197 -21.01 -19.90 -7.14
N GLY A 198 -22.08 -20.69 -7.24
CA GLY A 198 -22.23 -21.71 -8.27
C GLY A 198 -22.11 -21.13 -9.69
N VAL A 199 -21.65 -21.98 -10.61
CA VAL A 199 -21.42 -21.64 -12.03
C VAL A 199 -22.68 -21.11 -12.73
N ASP A 200 -23.87 -21.32 -12.17
CA ASP A 200 -25.16 -20.87 -12.71
C ASP A 200 -25.72 -19.58 -12.05
N ALA A 201 -24.99 -18.94 -11.14
CA ALA A 201 -25.48 -17.74 -10.46
C ALA A 201 -25.78 -16.59 -11.45
N LYS A 202 -26.90 -15.88 -11.26
CA LYS A 202 -27.29 -14.70 -12.05
C LYS A 202 -26.19 -13.64 -12.00
N VAL A 203 -25.95 -12.97 -13.13
CA VAL A 203 -24.95 -11.90 -13.27
C VAL A 203 -25.11 -10.80 -12.20
N ALA A 204 -26.36 -10.45 -11.84
CA ALA A 204 -26.64 -9.48 -10.78
C ALA A 204 -26.16 -9.92 -9.39
N SER A 205 -26.27 -11.21 -9.06
CA SER A 205 -25.73 -11.75 -7.80
C SER A 205 -24.21 -11.67 -7.82
N LEU A 206 -23.59 -11.98 -8.95
CA LEU A 206 -22.15 -11.99 -9.12
C LEU A 206 -21.56 -10.57 -8.97
N ILE A 207 -22.26 -9.55 -9.48
CA ILE A 207 -21.90 -8.13 -9.30
C ILE A 207 -22.08 -7.68 -7.84
N CYS A 208 -23.08 -8.17 -7.12
CA CYS A 208 -23.30 -7.79 -5.71
C CYS A 208 -22.27 -8.37 -4.74
N TYR A 209 -21.60 -9.47 -5.09
CA TYR A 209 -20.54 -10.08 -4.26
C TYR A 209 -19.15 -9.51 -4.55
N GLN A 210 -19.00 -8.72 -5.63
CA GLN A 210 -17.76 -8.11 -6.11
C GLN A 210 -17.48 -6.73 -5.49
#